data_AF-A0A4P9YJ83-F1
#
_entry.id   AF-A0A4P9YJ83-F1
#
_cell.length_a   1.000
_cell.length_b   1.000
_cell.length_c   1.000
_cell.angle_alpha   90.00
_cell.angle_beta   90.00
_cell.angle_gamma   90.00
#
_symmetry.space_group_name_H-M   'P 1'
#
loop_
_entity.id
_entity.type
_entity.pdbx_description
1 polymer ?
#
loop_
_entity_poly.entity_id
_entity_poly.type
_entity_poly.pdbx_seq_one_letter_code
_entity_poly.pdbx_strand_id
1 'polypeptide(L)'
;TSSPATRGIVILLGSVSKNLNPGDERLNNILLLIADCLNTSSESVQFAASQCLIPLVKNIKNESINLLSLLLNKLKDEQEYFIKRGCAYGISSIVKGLGISCLKELNVLNELKLAIESKNSEHRQGALIAYEMLSKTLGRLFEPFISQILTNLLLAFGDSNIQVRNTAQLTSRIIMSNLSSHCVKIILPFLLNGLKESQWRSKKASVELLGQMAFLAPKQLSINLPIIIPEIANVLNDSHINVQEAAKKALENFTSVIRNPEIQTLGPILLKGLSDPNNQTETSLKALMETTFIHYIDPPSLALLIPIIQRGLKERSAEIKKKAAHIVSNMCTLTEKNDFVLYLPQIVP
;
A
#
# COMPACT_ATOMS: atom_id res chain seq x y z
N THR A 1 -4.44 15.96 25.76
CA THR A 1 -3.01 15.60 25.84
C THR A 1 -2.85 14.33 26.65
N SER A 2 -2.97 13.15 26.01
CA SER A 2 -2.80 11.86 26.72
C SER A 2 -1.32 11.60 26.99
N SER A 3 -0.94 11.55 28.26
CA SER A 3 0.44 11.43 28.74
C SER A 3 1.02 10.03 28.51
N PRO A 4 2.36 9.88 28.51
CA PRO A 4 3.04 8.57 28.58
C PRO A 4 2.54 7.68 29.74
N ALA A 5 2.10 8.31 30.84
CA ALA A 5 1.51 7.61 31.99
C ALA A 5 0.20 6.90 31.63
N THR A 6 -0.65 7.50 30.79
CA THR A 6 -1.91 6.86 30.33
C THR A 6 -1.62 5.58 29.54
N ARG A 7 -0.61 5.63 28.66
CA ARG A 7 -0.13 4.45 27.91
C ARG A 7 0.40 3.37 28.85
N GLY A 8 1.19 3.75 29.86
CA GLY A 8 1.73 2.82 30.86
C GLY A 8 0.63 2.11 31.66
N ILE A 9 -0.40 2.85 32.09
CA ILE A 9 -1.55 2.31 32.81
C ILE A 9 -2.32 1.30 31.95
N VAL A 10 -2.59 1.63 30.68
CA VAL A 10 -3.29 0.72 29.74
C VAL A 10 -2.53 -0.59 29.57
N ILE A 11 -1.21 -0.53 29.38
CA ILE A 11 -0.37 -1.72 29.20
C ILE A 11 -0.35 -2.59 30.47
N LEU A 12 -0.26 -1.96 31.65
CA LEU A 12 -0.30 -2.67 32.93
C LEU A 12 -1.66 -3.34 33.14
N LEU A 13 -2.76 -2.62 32.91
CA LEU A 13 -4.13 -3.17 33.01
C LEU A 13 -4.34 -4.34 32.05
N GLY A 14 -3.91 -4.22 30.79
CA GLY A 14 -3.98 -5.30 29.81
C GLY A 14 -3.08 -6.50 30.11
N SER A 15 -2.03 -6.31 30.92
CA SER A 15 -1.18 -7.41 31.39
C SER A 15 -1.81 -8.12 32.58
N VAL A 16 -2.38 -7.37 33.53
CA VAL A 16 -3.10 -7.93 34.68
C VAL A 16 -4.33 -8.72 34.23
N SER A 17 -5.04 -8.21 33.23
CA SER A 17 -6.29 -8.81 32.76
C SER A 17 -6.13 -10.21 32.16
N LYS A 18 -4.93 -10.55 31.65
CA LYS A 18 -4.60 -11.90 31.16
C LYS A 18 -4.63 -12.96 32.26
N ASN A 19 -4.43 -12.55 33.51
CA ASN A 19 -4.38 -13.45 34.67
C ASN A 19 -5.74 -13.57 35.38
N LEU A 20 -6.77 -12.89 34.89
CA LEU A 20 -8.12 -12.97 35.46
C LEU A 20 -8.89 -14.15 34.85
N ASN A 21 -9.75 -14.76 35.67
CA ASN A 21 -10.60 -15.86 35.24
C ASN A 21 -11.68 -15.39 34.25
N PRO A 22 -12.10 -16.22 33.29
CA PRO A 22 -13.26 -15.93 32.45
C PRO A 22 -14.51 -15.66 33.32
N GLY A 23 -15.21 -14.55 33.05
CA GLY A 23 -16.40 -14.13 33.80
C GLY A 23 -16.16 -13.25 35.04
N ASP A 24 -14.92 -12.84 35.32
CA ASP A 24 -14.63 -11.87 36.38
C ASP A 24 -15.23 -10.48 36.03
N GLU A 25 -16.05 -9.90 36.90
CA GLU A 25 -16.70 -8.59 36.68
C GLU A 25 -15.70 -7.47 36.37
N ARG A 26 -14.46 -7.58 36.86
CA ARG A 26 -13.39 -6.60 36.57
C ARG A 26 -13.01 -6.59 35.10
N LEU A 27 -13.21 -7.68 34.37
CA LEU A 27 -12.96 -7.72 32.93
C LEU A 27 -13.86 -6.75 32.16
N ASN A 28 -15.10 -6.57 32.59
CA ASN A 28 -16.03 -5.62 31.98
C ASN A 28 -15.60 -4.17 32.24
N ASN A 29 -15.16 -3.86 33.45
CA ASN A 29 -14.60 -2.54 33.78
C ASN A 29 -13.32 -2.26 32.97
N ILE A 30 -12.45 -3.26 32.80
CA ILE A 30 -11.24 -3.14 31.97
C ILE A 30 -11.60 -2.94 30.50
N LEU A 31 -12.61 -3.63 29.98
CA LEU A 31 -13.10 -3.45 28.61
C LEU A 31 -13.57 -2.01 28.37
N LEU A 32 -14.34 -1.43 29.29
CA LEU A 32 -14.80 -0.04 29.20
C LEU A 32 -13.63 0.95 29.20
N LEU A 33 -12.66 0.76 30.10
CA LEU A 33 -11.45 1.60 30.14
C LEU A 33 -10.64 1.51 28.84
N ILE A 34 -10.51 0.32 28.27
CA ILE A 34 -9.84 0.12 26.97
C ILE A 34 -10.62 0.83 25.86
N ALA A 35 -11.95 0.71 25.85
CA ALA A 35 -12.81 1.39 24.88
C ALA A 35 -12.68 2.92 24.94
N ASP A 36 -12.57 3.49 26.15
CA ASP A 36 -12.29 4.92 26.33
C ASP A 36 -10.91 5.31 25.81
N CYS A 37 -9.90 4.45 26.01
CA CYS A 37 -8.55 4.69 25.49
C CYS A 37 -8.50 4.69 23.97
N LEU A 38 -9.36 3.92 23.28
CA LEU A 38 -9.49 3.96 21.83
C LEU A 38 -10.02 5.31 21.34
N ASN A 39 -10.80 6.05 22.15
CA ASN A 39 -11.31 7.36 21.80
C ASN A 39 -10.29 8.50 22.01
N THR A 40 -9.07 8.21 22.47
CA THR A 40 -8.05 9.24 22.66
C THR A 40 -7.45 9.68 21.33
N SER A 41 -6.92 10.91 21.26
CA SER A 41 -6.25 11.41 20.04
C SER A 41 -4.83 10.88 19.83
N SER A 42 -4.26 10.12 20.79
CA SER A 42 -2.92 9.55 20.66
C SER A 42 -2.97 8.16 20.04
N GLU A 43 -2.47 8.05 18.81
CA GLU A 43 -2.33 6.77 18.12
C GLU A 43 -1.51 5.75 18.94
N SER A 44 -0.51 6.20 19.70
CA SER A 44 0.28 5.31 20.56
C SER A 44 -0.54 4.67 21.69
N VAL A 45 -1.52 5.40 22.22
CA VAL A 45 -2.45 4.92 23.26
C VAL A 45 -3.49 4.01 22.62
N GLN A 46 -4.08 4.40 21.49
CA GLN A 46 -5.01 3.55 20.72
C GLN A 46 -4.38 2.21 20.35
N PHE A 47 -3.14 2.22 19.88
CA PHE A 47 -2.39 1.01 19.56
C PHE A 47 -2.15 0.14 20.81
N ALA A 48 -1.72 0.73 21.93
CA ALA A 48 -1.53 -0.01 23.17
C ALA A 48 -2.84 -0.64 23.68
N ALA A 49 -3.94 0.12 23.64
CA ALA A 49 -5.27 -0.34 24.01
C ALA A 49 -5.72 -1.51 23.13
N SER A 50 -5.50 -1.41 21.82
CA SER A 50 -5.86 -2.46 20.86
C SER A 50 -5.07 -3.75 21.09
N GLN A 51 -3.77 -3.67 21.41
CA GLN A 51 -2.96 -4.84 21.79
C GLN A 51 -3.44 -5.50 23.09
N CYS A 52 -3.94 -4.71 24.05
CA CYS A 52 -4.50 -5.21 25.30
C CYS A 52 -5.84 -5.91 25.11
N LEU A 53 -6.61 -5.50 24.09
CA LEU A 53 -7.93 -6.05 23.79
C LEU A 53 -7.86 -7.48 23.24
N ILE A 54 -6.88 -7.79 22.39
CA ILE A 54 -6.73 -9.10 21.72
C ILE A 54 -6.84 -10.31 22.69
N PRO A 55 -6.05 -10.40 23.79
CA PRO A 55 -6.13 -11.52 24.72
C PRO A 55 -7.43 -11.53 25.53
N LEU A 56 -8.04 -10.38 25.78
CA LEU A 56 -9.24 -10.25 26.60
C LEU A 56 -10.49 -10.78 25.92
N VAL A 57 -10.58 -10.55 24.61
CA VAL A 57 -11.77 -10.83 23.79
C VAL A 57 -12.26 -12.27 23.88
N LYS A 58 -11.37 -13.23 24.15
CA LYS A 58 -11.73 -14.64 24.34
C LYS A 58 -12.47 -14.92 25.65
N ASN A 59 -12.17 -14.16 26.71
CA ASN A 59 -12.73 -14.35 28.04
C ASN A 59 -14.08 -13.63 28.22
N ILE A 60 -14.37 -12.64 27.37
CA ILE A 60 -15.58 -11.79 27.39
C ILE A 60 -16.18 -11.69 25.99
N LYS A 61 -16.55 -12.84 25.42
CA LYS A 61 -16.95 -12.95 24.01
C LYS A 61 -18.20 -12.12 23.69
N ASN A 62 -19.24 -12.20 24.53
CA ASN A 62 -20.51 -11.53 24.27
C ASN A 62 -20.36 -10.00 24.34
N GLU A 63 -19.65 -9.52 25.34
CA GLU A 63 -19.35 -8.10 25.54
C GLU A 63 -18.46 -7.57 24.41
N SER A 64 -17.52 -8.38 23.93
CA SER A 64 -16.67 -8.03 22.78
C SER A 64 -17.46 -7.93 21.48
N ILE A 65 -18.48 -8.78 21.28
CA ILE A 65 -19.38 -8.70 20.12
C ILE A 65 -20.23 -7.42 20.19
N ASN A 66 -20.77 -7.08 21.36
CA ASN A 66 -21.50 -5.83 21.56
C ASN A 66 -20.62 -4.61 21.30
N LEU A 67 -19.38 -4.63 21.78
CA LEU A 67 -18.41 -3.58 21.51
C LEU A 67 -18.08 -3.49 20.01
N LEU A 68 -17.92 -4.62 19.31
CA LEU A 68 -17.68 -4.62 17.87
C LEU A 68 -18.79 -3.90 17.11
N SER A 69 -20.06 -4.19 17.41
CA SER A 69 -21.21 -3.51 16.80
C SER A 69 -21.22 -2.01 17.12
N LEU A 70 -20.91 -1.63 18.37
CA LEU A 70 -20.80 -0.22 18.76
C LEU A 70 -19.71 0.50 17.97
N LEU A 71 -18.52 -0.11 17.85
CA LEU A 71 -17.39 0.46 17.14
C LEU A 71 -17.67 0.56 15.63
N LEU A 72 -18.35 -0.41 15.03
CA LEU A 72 -18.76 -0.35 13.62
C LEU A 72 -19.71 0.81 13.36
N ASN A 73 -20.69 1.03 14.23
CA ASN A 73 -21.61 2.18 14.13
C ASN A 73 -20.87 3.50 14.32
N LYS A 74 -20.04 3.60 15.36
CA LYS A 74 -19.26 4.81 15.63
C LYS A 74 -18.28 5.13 14.50
N LEU A 75 -17.65 4.13 13.90
CA LEU A 75 -16.76 4.30 12.74
C LEU A 75 -17.46 4.99 11.55
N LYS A 76 -18.75 4.73 11.35
CA LYS A 76 -19.56 5.31 10.28
C LYS A 76 -19.92 6.77 10.61
N ASP A 77 -20.49 7.01 11.78
CA ASP A 77 -21.19 8.28 12.04
C ASP A 77 -20.30 9.40 12.60
N GLU A 78 -19.12 9.05 13.13
CA GLU A 78 -18.20 10.01 13.70
C GLU A 78 -17.55 10.90 12.64
N GLN A 79 -17.22 12.15 12.98
CA GLN A 79 -16.54 13.08 12.07
C GLN A 79 -15.03 13.14 12.34
N GLU A 80 -14.63 12.94 13.59
CA GLU A 80 -13.24 13.07 13.99
C GLU A 80 -12.41 11.86 13.53
N TYR A 81 -11.45 12.11 12.64
CA TYR A 81 -10.59 11.08 12.05
C TYR A 81 -9.89 10.20 13.10
N PHE A 82 -9.42 10.79 14.20
CA PHE A 82 -8.71 10.03 15.24
C PHE A 82 -9.65 9.06 15.96
N ILE A 83 -10.93 9.41 16.16
CA ILE A 83 -11.91 8.50 16.76
C ILE A 83 -12.22 7.35 15.81
N LYS A 84 -12.38 7.61 14.50
CA LYS A 84 -12.52 6.54 13.49
C LYS A 84 -11.32 5.59 13.51
N ARG A 85 -10.11 6.13 13.62
CA ARG A 85 -8.87 5.33 13.72
C ARG A 85 -8.85 4.47 14.98
N GLY A 86 -9.28 5.01 16.11
CA GLY A 86 -9.50 4.26 17.35
C GLY A 86 -10.51 3.13 17.21
N CYS A 87 -11.65 3.40 16.56
CA CYS A 87 -12.66 2.39 16.27
C CYS A 87 -12.08 1.27 15.38
N ALA A 88 -11.34 1.62 14.34
CA ALA A 88 -10.70 0.66 13.46
C ALA A 88 -9.65 -0.22 14.17
N TYR A 89 -8.87 0.36 15.09
CA TYR A 89 -7.96 -0.39 15.98
C TYR A 89 -8.71 -1.40 16.86
N GLY A 90 -9.84 -0.98 17.44
CA GLY A 90 -10.69 -1.86 18.25
C GLY A 90 -11.30 -2.99 17.43
N ILE A 91 -11.91 -2.67 16.28
CA ILE A 91 -12.51 -3.64 15.35
C ILE A 91 -11.47 -4.69 14.94
N SER A 92 -10.30 -4.27 14.47
CA SER A 92 -9.27 -5.22 13.99
C SER A 92 -8.72 -6.11 15.11
N SER A 93 -8.66 -5.59 16.34
CA SER A 93 -8.18 -6.33 17.51
C SER A 93 -9.20 -7.32 18.04
N ILE A 94 -10.49 -6.96 18.03
CA ILE A 94 -11.58 -7.89 18.36
C ILE A 94 -11.61 -9.04 17.35
N VAL A 95 -11.53 -8.72 16.05
CA VAL A 95 -11.48 -9.74 14.99
C VAL A 95 -10.27 -10.67 15.17
N LYS A 96 -9.09 -10.13 15.50
CA LYS A 96 -7.90 -10.94 15.79
C LYS A 96 -8.05 -11.82 17.04
N GLY A 97 -8.72 -11.31 18.07
CA GLY A 97 -8.98 -12.05 19.32
C GLY A 97 -9.99 -13.19 19.16
N LEU A 98 -11.13 -12.93 18.49
CA LEU A 98 -12.18 -13.92 18.21
C LEU A 98 -11.79 -14.93 17.14
N GLY A 99 -10.93 -14.53 16.20
CA GLY A 99 -10.54 -15.33 15.04
C GLY A 99 -11.25 -14.88 13.77
N ILE A 100 -10.63 -15.18 12.63
CA ILE A 100 -11.01 -14.59 11.34
C ILE A 100 -12.41 -14.98 10.84
N SER A 101 -12.96 -16.11 11.30
CA SER A 101 -14.32 -16.53 10.94
C SER A 101 -15.37 -15.51 11.37
N CYS A 102 -15.10 -14.71 12.41
CA CYS A 102 -16.03 -13.69 12.89
C CYS A 102 -16.31 -12.59 11.86
N LEU A 103 -15.40 -12.36 10.89
CA LEU A 103 -15.64 -11.42 9.79
C LEU A 103 -16.87 -11.80 8.97
N LYS A 104 -17.11 -13.11 8.81
CA LYS A 104 -18.27 -13.65 8.11
C LYS A 104 -19.44 -13.87 9.05
N GLU A 105 -19.22 -14.49 10.20
CA GLU A 105 -20.28 -14.80 11.18
C GLU A 105 -21.01 -13.54 11.68
N LEU A 106 -20.27 -12.44 11.86
CA LEU A 106 -20.80 -11.16 12.35
C LEU A 106 -21.02 -10.14 11.21
N ASN A 107 -20.97 -10.57 9.95
CA ASN A 107 -21.21 -9.73 8.76
C ASN A 107 -20.35 -8.44 8.66
N VAL A 108 -19.18 -8.41 9.31
CA VAL A 108 -18.31 -7.21 9.37
C VAL A 108 -17.95 -6.72 7.97
N LEU A 109 -17.54 -7.62 7.08
CA LEU A 109 -17.15 -7.23 5.71
C LEU A 109 -18.32 -6.71 4.89
N ASN A 110 -19.54 -7.20 5.14
CA ASN A 110 -20.73 -6.70 4.47
C ASN A 110 -21.09 -5.30 4.96
N GLU A 111 -20.98 -5.02 6.26
CA GLU A 111 -21.17 -3.67 6.79
C GLU A 111 -20.16 -2.67 6.20
N LEU A 112 -18.87 -3.05 6.12
CA LEU A 112 -17.85 -2.20 5.51
C LEU A 112 -18.07 -2.01 4.01
N LYS A 113 -18.62 -3.02 3.31
CA LYS A 113 -19.03 -2.89 1.91
C LYS A 113 -20.19 -1.89 1.75
N LEU A 114 -21.23 -1.99 2.57
CA LEU A 114 -22.33 -1.04 2.53
C LEU A 114 -21.87 0.39 2.87
N ALA A 115 -20.93 0.52 3.81
CA ALA A 115 -20.36 1.80 4.18
C ALA A 115 -19.55 2.45 3.05
N ILE A 116 -18.76 1.67 2.27
CA ILE A 116 -18.02 2.21 1.13
C ILE A 116 -18.93 2.59 -0.06
N GLU A 117 -20.09 1.96 -0.18
CA GLU A 117 -21.10 2.27 -1.21
C GLU A 117 -22.06 3.40 -0.78
N SER A 118 -21.95 3.89 0.46
CA SER A 118 -22.80 4.94 1.01
C SER A 118 -22.61 6.29 0.29
N LYS A 119 -23.69 7.08 0.23
CA LYS A 119 -23.64 8.47 -0.24
C LYS A 119 -22.86 9.37 0.73
N ASN A 120 -22.77 9.01 2.01
CA ASN A 120 -22.06 9.79 3.03
C ASN A 120 -20.54 9.54 2.94
N SER A 121 -19.75 10.60 2.77
CA SER A 121 -18.28 10.50 2.73
C SER A 121 -17.68 9.98 4.03
N GLU A 122 -18.31 10.26 5.17
CA GLU A 122 -17.82 9.82 6.48
C GLU A 122 -17.86 8.30 6.61
N HIS A 123 -18.94 7.69 6.09
CA HIS A 123 -19.13 6.24 6.04
C HIS A 123 -18.05 5.59 5.16
N ARG A 124 -17.83 6.16 3.96
CA ARG A 124 -16.82 5.66 3.02
C ARG A 124 -15.40 5.76 3.60
N GLN A 125 -15.08 6.89 4.23
CA GLN A 125 -13.80 7.07 4.90
C GLN A 125 -13.61 6.07 6.04
N GLY A 126 -14.63 5.90 6.90
CA GLY A 126 -14.59 4.93 8.00
C GLY A 126 -14.31 3.50 7.50
N ALA A 127 -14.97 3.08 6.43
CA ALA A 127 -14.76 1.77 5.82
C ALA A 127 -13.31 1.55 5.37
N LEU A 128 -12.69 2.54 4.74
CA LEU A 128 -11.29 2.47 4.31
C LEU A 128 -10.33 2.35 5.50
N ILE A 129 -10.54 3.15 6.56
CA ILE A 129 -9.71 3.07 7.78
C ILE A 129 -9.84 1.68 8.43
N ALA A 130 -11.04 1.08 8.42
CA ALA A 130 -11.22 -0.29 8.90
C ALA A 130 -10.47 -1.32 8.03
N TYR A 131 -10.53 -1.22 6.70
CA TYR A 131 -9.74 -2.10 5.82
C TYR A 131 -8.23 -1.95 6.06
N GLU A 132 -7.75 -0.73 6.28
CA GLU A 132 -6.35 -0.45 6.63
C GLU A 132 -5.93 -1.20 7.89
N MET A 133 -6.70 -1.05 8.98
CA MET A 133 -6.39 -1.68 10.26
C MET A 133 -6.59 -3.19 10.25
N LEU A 134 -7.62 -3.71 9.57
CA LEU A 134 -7.81 -5.14 9.40
C LEU A 134 -6.62 -5.78 8.68
N SER A 135 -6.19 -5.19 7.56
CA SER A 135 -5.00 -5.65 6.84
C SER A 135 -3.74 -5.60 7.72
N LYS A 136 -3.51 -4.48 8.40
CA LYS A 136 -2.35 -4.31 9.30
C LYS A 136 -2.32 -5.32 10.44
N THR A 137 -3.48 -5.60 11.04
CA THR A 137 -3.56 -6.43 12.25
C THR A 137 -3.58 -7.93 11.96
N LEU A 138 -4.24 -8.33 10.87
CA LEU A 138 -4.43 -9.74 10.46
C LEU A 138 -3.35 -10.21 9.48
N GLY A 139 -2.70 -9.30 8.75
CA GLY A 139 -1.67 -9.63 7.76
C GLY A 139 -2.18 -10.62 6.71
N ARG A 140 -1.41 -11.71 6.52
CA ARG A 140 -1.72 -12.75 5.52
C ARG A 140 -3.08 -13.40 5.68
N LEU A 141 -3.62 -13.44 6.90
CA LEU A 141 -4.94 -14.02 7.13
C LEU A 141 -6.03 -13.23 6.38
N PHE A 142 -5.80 -11.95 6.08
CA PHE A 142 -6.74 -11.07 5.39
C PHE A 142 -6.71 -11.21 3.86
N GLU A 143 -5.71 -11.89 3.28
CA GLU A 143 -5.54 -12.06 1.83
C GLU A 143 -6.79 -12.57 1.08
N PRO A 144 -7.58 -13.53 1.62
CA PRO A 144 -8.78 -14.02 0.94
C PRO A 144 -9.83 -12.95 0.62
N PHE A 145 -9.79 -11.80 1.31
CA PHE A 145 -10.73 -10.70 1.14
C PHE A 145 -10.20 -9.59 0.24
N ILE A 146 -8.90 -9.62 -0.12
CA ILE A 146 -8.25 -8.53 -0.85
C ILE A 146 -8.85 -8.30 -2.23
N SER A 147 -9.24 -9.35 -2.96
CA SER A 147 -9.86 -9.20 -4.28
C SER A 147 -11.13 -8.34 -4.24
N GLN A 148 -12.00 -8.55 -3.24
CA GLN A 148 -13.21 -7.74 -3.05
C GLN A 148 -12.87 -6.31 -2.62
N ILE A 149 -11.91 -6.17 -1.70
CA ILE A 149 -11.48 -4.86 -1.19
C ILE A 149 -10.81 -4.02 -2.29
N LEU A 150 -10.13 -4.66 -3.25
CA LEU A 150 -9.47 -3.98 -4.36
C LEU A 150 -10.48 -3.24 -5.25
N THR A 151 -11.63 -3.85 -5.53
CA THR A 151 -12.74 -3.19 -6.25
C THR A 151 -13.23 -1.97 -5.49
N ASN A 152 -13.39 -2.09 -4.17
CA ASN A 152 -13.81 -0.98 -3.30
C ASN A 152 -12.76 0.16 -3.28
N LEU A 153 -11.47 -0.19 -3.26
CA LEU A 153 -10.39 0.79 -3.33
C LEU A 153 -10.41 1.54 -4.66
N LEU A 154 -10.53 0.85 -5.79
CA LEU A 154 -10.59 1.49 -7.11
C LEU A 154 -11.72 2.53 -7.20
N LEU A 155 -12.89 2.24 -6.63
CA LEU A 155 -13.98 3.20 -6.51
C LEU A 155 -13.58 4.40 -5.64
N ALA A 156 -12.95 4.15 -4.49
CA ALA A 156 -12.53 5.19 -3.56
C ALA A 156 -11.40 6.10 -4.09
N PHE A 157 -10.53 5.61 -4.97
CA PHE A 157 -9.54 6.45 -5.68
C PHE A 157 -10.23 7.47 -6.60
N GLY A 158 -11.36 7.10 -7.18
CA GLY A 158 -12.21 7.95 -8.01
C GLY A 158 -13.24 8.80 -7.25
N ASP A 159 -13.23 8.78 -5.91
CA ASP A 159 -14.24 9.43 -5.08
C ASP A 159 -14.30 10.95 -5.32
N SER A 160 -15.45 11.58 -5.12
CA SER A 160 -15.58 13.04 -5.20
C SER A 160 -14.94 13.77 -4.01
N ASN A 161 -14.95 13.17 -2.83
CA ASN A 161 -14.37 13.73 -1.61
C ASN A 161 -12.86 13.46 -1.52
N ILE A 162 -12.07 14.53 -1.36
CA ILE A 162 -10.60 14.45 -1.26
C ILE A 162 -10.14 13.62 -0.05
N GLN A 163 -10.84 13.68 1.08
CA GLN A 163 -10.48 12.93 2.28
C GLN A 163 -10.62 11.43 2.04
N VAL A 164 -11.68 10.99 1.37
CA VAL A 164 -11.87 9.58 0.99
C VAL A 164 -10.75 9.13 0.05
N ARG A 165 -10.39 9.92 -0.95
CA ARG A 165 -9.26 9.61 -1.86
C ARG A 165 -7.93 9.49 -1.12
N ASN A 166 -7.63 10.43 -0.21
CA ASN A 166 -6.41 10.40 0.60
C ASN A 166 -6.37 9.17 1.52
N THR A 167 -7.51 8.83 2.14
CA THR A 167 -7.62 7.62 2.96
C THR A 167 -7.43 6.37 2.08
N ALA A 168 -8.01 6.31 0.88
CA ALA A 168 -7.81 5.19 -0.04
C ALA A 168 -6.33 4.99 -0.41
N GLN A 169 -5.57 6.08 -0.61
CA GLN A 169 -4.12 6.02 -0.83
C GLN A 169 -3.38 5.44 0.39
N LEU A 170 -3.70 5.88 1.60
CA LEU A 170 -3.08 5.34 2.82
C LEU A 170 -3.44 3.87 3.04
N THR A 171 -4.72 3.52 2.89
CA THR A 171 -5.23 2.17 3.04
C THR A 171 -4.59 1.21 2.05
N SER A 172 -4.50 1.59 0.78
CA SER A 172 -3.88 0.76 -0.26
C SER A 172 -2.38 0.56 -0.01
N ARG A 173 -1.62 1.57 0.46
CA ARG A 173 -0.21 1.38 0.85
C ARG A 173 -0.05 0.30 1.91
N ILE A 174 -0.86 0.36 2.98
CA ILE A 174 -0.82 -0.62 4.05
C ILE A 174 -1.22 -2.00 3.54
N ILE A 175 -2.27 -2.10 2.72
CA ILE A 175 -2.66 -3.36 2.10
C ILE A 175 -1.53 -3.96 1.27
N MET A 176 -0.93 -3.19 0.36
CA MET A 176 0.18 -3.64 -0.49
C MET A 176 1.34 -4.14 0.36
N SER A 177 1.75 -3.40 1.39
CA SER A 177 2.88 -3.79 2.25
C SER A 177 2.71 -5.16 2.95
N ASN A 178 1.47 -5.65 3.09
CA ASN A 178 1.15 -6.92 3.74
C ASN A 178 0.90 -8.08 2.78
N LEU A 179 0.93 -7.87 1.46
CA LEU A 179 0.62 -8.92 0.48
C LEU A 179 1.75 -9.93 0.30
N SER A 180 1.39 -11.21 0.20
CA SER A 180 2.26 -12.29 -0.25
C SER A 180 2.50 -12.27 -1.76
N SER A 181 3.54 -12.99 -2.22
CA SER A 181 3.79 -13.17 -3.67
C SER A 181 2.60 -13.77 -4.40
N HIS A 182 1.91 -14.70 -3.73
CA HIS A 182 0.79 -15.40 -4.32
C HIS A 182 -0.38 -14.45 -4.55
N CYS A 183 -0.72 -13.62 -3.55
CA CYS A 183 -1.78 -12.62 -3.70
C CYS A 183 -1.41 -11.59 -4.77
N VAL A 184 -0.17 -11.10 -4.80
CA VAL A 184 0.29 -10.17 -5.85
C VAL A 184 0.14 -10.78 -7.24
N LYS A 185 0.51 -12.05 -7.43
CA LYS A 185 0.35 -12.77 -8.71
C LYS A 185 -1.12 -12.83 -9.17
N ILE A 186 -2.07 -12.90 -8.24
CA ILE A 186 -3.51 -12.94 -8.53
C ILE A 186 -4.03 -11.55 -8.91
N ILE A 187 -3.65 -10.51 -8.16
CA ILE A 187 -4.23 -9.16 -8.35
C ILE A 187 -3.55 -8.35 -9.46
N LEU A 188 -2.27 -8.60 -9.74
CA LEU A 188 -1.51 -7.79 -10.70
C LEU A 188 -2.12 -7.82 -12.11
N PRO A 189 -2.52 -8.98 -12.69
CA PRO A 189 -3.17 -8.99 -14.00
C PRO A 189 -4.44 -8.14 -14.06
N PHE A 190 -5.23 -8.13 -12.99
CA PHE A 190 -6.44 -7.31 -12.90
C PHE A 190 -6.10 -5.81 -12.90
N LEU A 191 -5.08 -5.39 -12.14
CA LEU A 191 -4.63 -4.00 -12.10
C LEU A 191 -4.03 -3.54 -13.45
N LEU A 192 -3.24 -4.39 -14.11
CA LEU A 192 -2.68 -4.11 -15.42
C LEU A 192 -3.77 -4.01 -16.50
N ASN A 193 -4.82 -4.84 -16.42
CA ASN A 193 -5.96 -4.72 -17.32
C ASN A 193 -6.70 -3.38 -17.12
N GLY A 194 -6.74 -2.87 -15.88
CA GLY A 194 -7.27 -1.55 -15.57
C GLY A 194 -6.58 -0.39 -16.31
N LEU A 195 -5.32 -0.56 -16.74
CA LEU A 195 -4.61 0.42 -17.56
C LEU A 195 -5.17 0.53 -18.99
N LYS A 196 -5.93 -0.47 -19.44
CA LYS A 196 -6.51 -0.56 -20.79
C LYS A 196 -7.97 -0.09 -20.83
N GLU A 197 -8.55 0.28 -19.70
CA GLU A 197 -9.92 0.79 -19.60
C GLU A 197 -10.11 2.05 -20.46
N SER A 198 -11.25 2.17 -21.14
CA SER A 198 -11.57 3.37 -21.93
C SER A 198 -11.89 4.56 -21.02
N GLN A 199 -12.49 4.30 -19.86
CA GLN A 199 -12.88 5.33 -18.91
C GLN A 199 -11.67 5.83 -18.11
N TRP A 200 -11.28 7.08 -18.35
CA TRP A 200 -10.07 7.66 -17.77
C TRP A 200 -10.04 7.65 -16.23
N ARG A 201 -11.19 7.74 -15.56
CA ARG A 201 -11.27 7.69 -14.08
C ARG A 201 -10.88 6.31 -13.55
N SER A 202 -11.39 5.24 -14.16
CA SER A 202 -11.05 3.85 -13.80
C SER A 202 -9.59 3.54 -14.12
N LYS A 203 -9.11 4.03 -15.27
CA LYS A 203 -7.69 3.94 -15.65
C LYS A 203 -6.80 4.65 -14.64
N LYS A 204 -7.11 5.90 -14.29
CA LYS A 204 -6.41 6.69 -13.28
C LYS A 204 -6.34 5.96 -11.94
N ALA A 205 -7.46 5.44 -11.44
CA ALA A 205 -7.50 4.70 -10.18
C ALA A 205 -6.60 3.46 -10.21
N SER A 206 -6.56 2.75 -11.34
CA SER A 206 -5.69 1.59 -11.54
C SER A 206 -4.20 1.98 -11.52
N VAL A 207 -3.85 3.09 -12.17
CA VAL A 207 -2.49 3.65 -12.15
C VAL A 207 -2.07 4.06 -10.73
N GLU A 208 -2.93 4.77 -10.01
CA GLU A 208 -2.64 5.23 -8.65
C GLU A 208 -2.43 4.04 -7.69
N LEU A 209 -3.20 2.97 -7.87
CA LEU A 209 -3.13 1.73 -7.09
C LEU A 209 -1.89 0.90 -7.45
N LEU A 210 -1.53 0.78 -8.73
CA LEU A 210 -0.25 0.20 -9.17
C LEU A 210 0.94 1.00 -8.61
N GLY A 211 0.84 2.32 -8.54
CA GLY A 211 1.83 3.18 -7.91
C GLY A 211 2.03 2.89 -6.41
N GLN A 212 1.01 2.36 -5.71
CA GLN A 212 1.16 1.92 -4.32
C GLN A 212 1.88 0.57 -4.18
N MET A 213 2.02 -0.19 -5.28
CA MET A 213 2.82 -1.42 -5.27
C MET A 213 4.32 -1.15 -5.07
N ALA A 214 4.77 0.11 -5.21
CA ALA A 214 6.11 0.52 -4.79
C ALA A 214 6.42 0.15 -3.31
N PHE A 215 5.38 0.07 -2.47
CA PHE A 215 5.49 -0.23 -1.04
C PHE A 215 5.31 -1.72 -0.70
N LEU A 216 5.30 -2.60 -1.71
CA LEU A 216 5.38 -4.05 -1.49
C LEU A 216 6.68 -4.43 -0.74
N ALA A 217 6.69 -5.60 -0.11
CA ALA A 217 7.92 -6.16 0.44
C ALA A 217 9.01 -6.29 -0.67
N PRO A 218 10.30 -6.02 -0.38
CA PRO A 218 11.35 -5.88 -1.41
C PRO A 218 11.43 -7.04 -2.41
N LYS A 219 11.27 -8.28 -1.93
CA LYS A 219 11.28 -9.48 -2.78
C LYS A 219 10.09 -9.55 -3.74
N GLN A 220 8.91 -9.05 -3.34
CA GLN A 220 7.73 -9.00 -4.22
C GLN A 220 7.86 -7.87 -5.23
N LEU A 221 8.40 -6.75 -4.78
CA LEU A 221 8.64 -5.60 -5.64
C LEU A 221 9.57 -5.99 -6.79
N SER A 222 10.74 -6.59 -6.51
CA SER A 222 11.75 -6.91 -7.53
C SER A 222 11.23 -7.78 -8.69
N ILE A 223 10.41 -8.79 -8.39
CA ILE A 223 9.90 -9.75 -9.38
C ILE A 223 8.88 -9.10 -10.33
N ASN A 224 8.10 -8.13 -9.85
CA ASN A 224 6.99 -7.56 -10.60
C ASN A 224 7.35 -6.25 -11.33
N LEU A 225 8.41 -5.57 -10.89
CA LEU A 225 8.91 -4.34 -11.48
C LEU A 225 9.20 -4.39 -13.00
N PRO A 226 9.77 -5.48 -13.57
CA PRO A 226 9.98 -5.59 -15.02
C PRO A 226 8.70 -5.51 -15.86
N ILE A 227 7.54 -5.76 -15.23
CA ILE A 227 6.22 -5.71 -15.86
C ILE A 227 5.54 -4.37 -15.52
N ILE A 228 5.58 -3.94 -14.26
CA ILE A 228 4.85 -2.76 -13.80
C ILE A 228 5.41 -1.46 -14.40
N ILE A 229 6.73 -1.26 -14.38
CA ILE A 229 7.32 0.03 -14.81
C ILE A 229 7.07 0.32 -16.29
N PRO A 230 7.27 -0.62 -17.24
CA PRO A 230 6.97 -0.36 -18.66
C PRO A 230 5.49 -0.02 -18.91
N GLU A 231 4.57 -0.72 -18.23
CA GLU A 231 3.13 -0.47 -18.37
C GLU A 231 2.74 0.91 -17.84
N ILE A 232 3.29 1.35 -16.71
CA ILE A 232 3.07 2.72 -16.21
C ILE A 232 3.72 3.77 -17.13
N ALA A 233 4.91 3.50 -17.65
CA ALA A 233 5.60 4.41 -18.57
C ALA A 233 4.80 4.63 -19.87
N ASN A 234 4.16 3.58 -20.41
CA ASN A 234 3.27 3.71 -21.57
C ASN A 234 2.10 4.68 -21.30
N VAL A 235 1.59 4.69 -20.07
CA VAL A 235 0.47 5.54 -19.66
C VAL A 235 0.86 7.02 -19.53
N LEU A 236 2.16 7.37 -19.51
CA LEU A 236 2.60 8.77 -19.57
C LEU A 236 2.17 9.48 -20.87
N ASN A 237 1.92 8.71 -21.93
CA ASN A 237 1.44 9.21 -23.22
C ASN A 237 -0.08 9.08 -23.40
N ASP A 238 -0.84 8.83 -22.32
CA ASP A 238 -2.30 8.73 -22.38
C ASP A 238 -2.96 10.03 -22.86
N SER A 239 -4.12 9.96 -23.51
CA SER A 239 -4.80 11.17 -24.01
C SER A 239 -5.30 12.10 -22.90
N HIS A 240 -5.51 11.59 -21.68
CA HIS A 240 -6.06 12.37 -20.58
C HIS A 240 -4.98 12.82 -19.57
N ILE A 241 -4.85 14.13 -19.35
CA ILE A 241 -3.84 14.75 -18.47
C ILE A 241 -3.84 14.17 -17.05
N ASN A 242 -5.02 14.03 -16.40
CA ASN A 242 -5.13 13.42 -15.08
C ASN A 242 -4.57 11.98 -14.98
N VAL A 243 -4.58 11.22 -16.08
CA VAL A 243 -4.01 9.87 -16.13
C VAL A 243 -2.49 9.96 -16.26
N GLN A 244 -1.98 10.86 -17.11
CA GLN A 244 -0.54 11.14 -17.22
C GLN A 244 0.05 11.59 -15.87
N GLU A 245 -0.62 12.49 -15.15
CA GLU A 245 -0.21 12.94 -13.82
C GLU A 245 -0.18 11.81 -12.80
N ALA A 246 -1.16 10.91 -12.85
CA ALA A 246 -1.18 9.72 -11.99
C ALA A 246 -0.03 8.78 -12.31
N ALA A 247 0.30 8.58 -13.59
CA ALA A 247 1.45 7.76 -14.01
C ALA A 247 2.77 8.36 -13.55
N LYS A 248 2.93 9.69 -13.68
CA LYS A 248 4.09 10.40 -13.16
C LYS A 248 4.25 10.21 -11.66
N LYS A 249 3.17 10.43 -10.88
CA LYS A 249 3.18 10.20 -9.42
C LYS A 249 3.46 8.74 -9.06
N ALA A 250 2.96 7.80 -9.85
CA ALA A 250 3.23 6.38 -9.64
C ALA A 250 4.73 6.06 -9.83
N LEU A 251 5.36 6.58 -10.88
CA LEU A 251 6.80 6.44 -11.08
C LEU A 251 7.60 7.16 -10.00
N GLU A 252 7.16 8.32 -9.54
CA GLU A 252 7.78 9.03 -8.40
C GLU A 252 7.75 8.16 -7.12
N ASN A 253 6.65 7.45 -6.84
CA ASN A 253 6.60 6.49 -5.73
C ASN A 253 7.66 5.38 -5.90
N PHE A 254 7.83 4.82 -7.11
CA PHE A 254 8.89 3.86 -7.37
C PHE A 254 10.30 4.46 -7.23
N THR A 255 10.49 5.73 -7.60
CA THR A 255 11.78 6.41 -7.36
C THR A 255 12.08 6.64 -5.89
N SER A 256 11.05 6.81 -5.06
CA SER A 256 11.21 7.04 -3.61
C SER A 256 11.68 5.80 -2.83
N VAL A 257 11.53 4.61 -3.40
CA VAL A 257 11.95 3.35 -2.78
C VAL A 257 13.32 2.86 -3.28
N ILE A 258 13.93 3.58 -4.22
CA ILE A 258 15.30 3.31 -4.69
C ILE A 258 16.28 3.48 -3.55
N ARG A 259 17.19 2.52 -3.42
CA ARG A 259 18.26 2.55 -2.42
C ARG A 259 19.58 3.07 -2.96
N ASN A 260 19.83 2.91 -4.26
CA ASN A 260 21.05 3.37 -4.90
C ASN A 260 21.07 4.93 -4.98
N PRO A 261 22.02 5.60 -4.29
CA PRO A 261 22.03 7.07 -4.21
C PRO A 261 22.37 7.74 -5.54
N GLU A 262 23.19 7.10 -6.39
CA GLU A 262 23.52 7.60 -7.72
C GLU A 262 22.27 7.66 -8.61
N ILE A 263 21.48 6.59 -8.63
CA ILE A 263 20.22 6.54 -9.39
C ILE A 263 19.17 7.47 -8.80
N GLN A 264 19.12 7.62 -7.47
CA GLN A 264 18.20 8.57 -6.84
C GLN A 264 18.49 10.01 -7.30
N THR A 265 19.77 10.36 -7.43
CA THR A 265 20.22 11.68 -7.95
C THR A 265 19.81 11.86 -9.42
N LEU A 266 19.90 10.80 -10.22
CA LEU A 266 19.49 10.80 -11.62
C LEU A 266 17.97 10.71 -11.82
N GLY A 267 17.20 10.41 -10.77
CA GLY A 267 15.76 10.19 -10.82
C GLY A 267 14.98 11.18 -11.69
N PRO A 268 15.13 12.51 -11.52
CA PRO A 268 14.45 13.50 -12.35
C PRO A 268 14.78 13.42 -13.85
N ILE A 269 16.03 13.08 -14.19
CA ILE A 269 16.49 12.92 -15.57
C ILE A 269 15.90 11.63 -16.16
N LEU A 270 15.95 10.53 -15.40
CA LEU A 270 15.42 9.23 -15.83
C LEU A 270 13.90 9.28 -16.02
N LEU A 271 13.17 9.93 -15.12
CA LEU A 271 11.72 10.14 -15.27
C LEU A 271 11.37 10.95 -16.51
N LYS A 272 12.18 11.97 -16.86
CA LYS A 272 12.03 12.69 -18.14
C LYS A 272 12.33 11.79 -19.33
N GLY A 273 13.34 10.93 -19.24
CA GLY A 273 13.66 9.91 -20.24
C GLY A 273 12.50 8.94 -20.51
N LEU A 274 11.78 8.54 -19.46
CA LEU A 274 10.58 7.70 -19.57
C LEU A 274 9.38 8.47 -20.15
N SER A 275 9.23 9.75 -19.81
CA SER A 275 8.11 10.59 -20.24
C SER A 275 8.23 11.11 -21.67
N ASP A 276 9.45 11.40 -22.13
CA ASP A 276 9.73 11.83 -23.50
C ASP A 276 10.88 11.02 -24.11
N PRO A 277 10.62 9.75 -24.50
CA PRO A 277 11.66 8.87 -25.01
C PRO A 277 12.29 9.33 -26.33
N ASN A 278 11.63 10.21 -27.10
CA ASN A 278 12.15 10.67 -28.38
C ASN A 278 13.27 11.71 -28.20
N ASN A 279 13.12 12.61 -27.23
CA ASN A 279 14.08 13.71 -27.05
C ASN A 279 15.01 13.53 -25.85
N GLN A 280 14.61 12.75 -24.83
CA GLN A 280 15.33 12.66 -23.55
C GLN A 280 16.10 11.36 -23.34
N THR A 281 15.98 10.38 -24.25
CA THR A 281 16.74 9.12 -24.15
C THR A 281 18.24 9.37 -24.19
N GLU A 282 18.74 10.16 -25.14
CA GLU A 282 20.18 10.43 -25.25
C GLU A 282 20.71 11.17 -24.01
N THR A 283 19.98 12.18 -23.53
CA THR A 283 20.32 12.92 -22.31
C THR A 283 20.42 11.99 -21.10
N SER A 284 19.46 11.07 -20.96
CA SER A 284 19.44 10.09 -19.87
C SER A 284 20.63 9.13 -19.95
N LEU A 285 20.96 8.63 -21.14
CA LEU A 285 22.11 7.75 -21.35
C LEU A 285 23.45 8.46 -21.13
N LYS A 286 23.57 9.75 -21.52
CA LYS A 286 24.76 10.55 -21.23
C LYS A 286 24.96 10.73 -19.73
N ALA A 287 23.92 11.12 -19.00
CA ALA A 287 23.98 11.29 -17.56
C ALA A 287 24.38 9.98 -16.84
N LEU A 288 23.88 8.83 -17.32
CA LEU A 288 24.27 7.52 -16.80
C LEU A 288 25.75 7.19 -17.06
N MET A 289 26.27 7.53 -18.25
CA MET A 289 27.68 7.31 -18.59
C MET A 289 28.64 8.21 -17.82
N GLU A 290 28.21 9.43 -17.50
CA GLU A 290 29.00 10.41 -16.73
C GLU A 290 28.98 10.12 -15.22
N THR A 291 28.06 9.27 -14.76
CA THR A 291 27.92 8.89 -13.36
C THR A 291 28.87 7.77 -12.99
N THR A 292 29.61 7.94 -11.89
CA THR A 292 30.44 6.89 -11.31
C THR A 292 29.63 6.09 -10.31
N PHE A 293 29.33 4.83 -10.65
CA PHE A 293 28.59 3.94 -9.78
C PHE A 293 29.52 3.26 -8.78
N ILE A 294 29.32 3.55 -7.50
CA ILE A 294 30.06 2.94 -6.39
C ILE A 294 29.16 1.96 -5.64
N HIS A 295 27.87 2.28 -5.54
CA HIS A 295 26.89 1.42 -4.90
C HIS A 295 26.30 0.40 -5.87
N TYR A 296 25.95 -0.74 -5.30
CA TYR A 296 25.21 -1.79 -5.98
C TYR A 296 23.85 -1.28 -6.49
N ILE A 297 23.41 -1.79 -7.65
CA ILE A 297 22.20 -1.34 -8.34
C ILE A 297 21.04 -2.26 -7.98
N ASP A 298 20.12 -1.74 -7.17
CA ASP A 298 18.97 -2.46 -6.64
C ASP A 298 17.88 -2.71 -7.71
N PRO A 299 16.99 -3.70 -7.51
CA PRO A 299 15.96 -4.03 -8.49
C PRO A 299 15.04 -2.86 -8.91
N PRO A 300 14.61 -1.95 -8.01
CA PRO A 300 13.92 -0.71 -8.39
C PRO A 300 14.72 0.18 -9.34
N SER A 301 16.03 0.31 -9.11
CA SER A 301 16.92 1.05 -10.01
C SER A 301 16.96 0.41 -11.40
N LEU A 302 17.12 -0.91 -11.48
CA LEU A 302 17.12 -1.63 -12.76
C LEU A 302 15.82 -1.42 -13.53
N ALA A 303 14.69 -1.50 -12.84
CA ALA A 303 13.37 -1.35 -13.45
C ALA A 303 13.18 0.01 -14.16
N LEU A 304 13.80 1.07 -13.64
CA LEU A 304 13.78 2.40 -14.25
C LEU A 304 14.80 2.56 -15.37
N LEU A 305 15.96 1.92 -15.25
CA LEU A 305 17.03 2.00 -16.24
C LEU A 305 16.72 1.22 -17.51
N ILE A 306 16.18 0.00 -17.39
CA ILE A 306 16.02 -0.91 -18.51
C ILE A 306 15.15 -0.35 -19.64
N PRO A 307 14.00 0.31 -19.40
CA PRO A 307 13.22 0.90 -20.49
C PRO A 307 13.98 1.95 -21.31
N ILE A 308 14.81 2.78 -20.65
CA ILE A 308 15.64 3.80 -21.30
C ILE A 308 16.76 3.15 -22.11
N ILE A 309 17.42 2.14 -21.52
CA ILE A 309 18.48 1.37 -22.19
C ILE A 309 17.91 0.63 -23.41
N GLN A 310 16.77 -0.05 -23.25
CA GLN A 310 16.11 -0.76 -24.33
C GLN A 310 15.73 0.17 -25.48
N ARG A 311 15.25 1.38 -25.16
CA ARG A 311 15.00 2.43 -26.16
C ARG A 311 16.28 2.82 -26.88
N GLY A 312 17.37 3.07 -26.14
CA GLY A 312 18.68 3.41 -26.71
C GLY A 312 19.28 2.33 -27.60
N LEU A 313 19.08 1.04 -27.29
CA LEU A 313 19.51 -0.08 -28.14
C LEU A 313 18.74 -0.16 -29.46
N LYS A 314 17.49 0.33 -29.48
CA LYS A 314 16.61 0.36 -30.65
C LYS A 314 16.73 1.66 -31.47
N GLU A 315 17.50 2.65 -31.01
CA GLU A 315 17.68 3.92 -31.71
C GLU A 315 18.37 3.77 -33.07
N ARG A 316 18.20 4.72 -33.99
CA ARG A 316 18.89 4.65 -35.31
C ARG A 316 20.38 4.98 -35.21
N SER A 317 20.75 5.87 -34.29
CA SER A 317 22.12 6.32 -34.11
C SER A 317 23.01 5.21 -33.53
N ALA A 318 24.07 4.85 -34.26
CA ALA A 318 25.05 3.87 -33.80
C ALA A 318 25.76 4.32 -32.52
N GLU A 319 25.93 5.63 -32.32
CA GLU A 319 26.54 6.17 -31.10
C GLU A 319 25.66 5.95 -29.88
N ILE A 320 24.34 6.19 -30.01
CA ILE A 320 23.38 5.96 -28.91
C ILE A 320 23.31 4.47 -28.56
N LYS A 321 23.30 3.59 -29.58
CA LYS A 321 23.36 2.14 -29.36
C LYS A 321 24.61 1.73 -28.59
N LYS A 322 25.78 2.28 -28.95
CA LYS A 322 27.04 2.01 -28.25
C LYS A 322 26.98 2.44 -26.79
N LYS A 323 26.45 3.64 -26.51
CA LYS A 323 26.25 4.13 -25.12
C LYS A 323 25.36 3.18 -24.33
N ALA A 324 24.22 2.80 -24.90
CA ALA A 324 23.29 1.86 -24.24
C ALA A 324 23.94 0.49 -23.98
N ALA A 325 24.67 -0.06 -24.95
CA ALA A 325 25.37 -1.35 -24.80
C ALA A 325 26.49 -1.29 -23.74
N HIS A 326 27.24 -0.18 -23.67
CA HIS A 326 28.23 0.04 -22.61
C HIS A 326 27.59 0.11 -21.22
N ILE A 327 26.45 0.81 -21.09
CA ILE A 327 25.70 0.84 -19.84
C ILE A 327 25.27 -0.58 -19.45
N VAL A 328 24.68 -1.36 -20.37
CA VAL A 328 24.33 -2.78 -20.11
C VAL A 328 25.52 -3.57 -19.56
N SER A 329 26.70 -3.43 -20.19
CA SER A 329 27.92 -4.12 -19.75
C SER A 329 28.32 -3.73 -18.32
N ASN A 330 28.25 -2.44 -17.97
CA ASN A 330 28.55 -1.96 -16.62
C ASN A 330 27.49 -2.41 -15.60
N MET A 331 26.22 -2.45 -15.99
CA MET A 331 25.13 -2.90 -15.11
C MET A 331 25.29 -4.39 -14.77
N CYS A 332 25.69 -5.23 -15.73
CA CYS A 332 25.94 -6.65 -15.49
C CYS A 332 26.99 -6.93 -14.40
N THR A 333 27.94 -6.03 -14.18
CA THR A 333 28.97 -6.18 -13.14
C THR A 333 28.56 -5.59 -11.80
N LEU A 334 27.61 -4.66 -11.78
CA LEU A 334 27.13 -3.92 -10.60
C LEU A 334 25.77 -4.40 -10.07
N THR A 335 25.26 -5.52 -10.61
CA THR A 335 23.95 -6.09 -10.27
C THR A 335 24.06 -7.58 -9.94
N GLU A 336 23.03 -8.10 -9.26
CA GLU A 336 22.91 -9.52 -8.92
C GLU A 336 22.35 -10.22 -10.15
N LYS A 337 22.91 -11.40 -10.43
CA LYS A 337 22.52 -12.21 -11.57
C LYS A 337 21.01 -12.49 -11.58
N ASN A 338 20.43 -12.78 -10.41
CA ASN A 338 19.01 -13.13 -10.30
C ASN A 338 18.08 -11.97 -10.68
N ASP A 339 18.47 -10.73 -10.37
CA ASP A 339 17.67 -9.55 -10.68
C ASP A 339 17.83 -9.13 -12.14
N PHE A 340 19.06 -9.20 -12.68
CA PHE A 340 19.34 -8.84 -14.07
C PHE A 340 18.74 -9.84 -15.06
N VAL A 341 18.72 -11.14 -14.73
CA VAL A 341 18.18 -12.21 -15.59
C VAL A 341 16.72 -11.96 -15.99
N LEU A 342 15.92 -11.32 -15.12
CA LEU A 342 14.52 -10.98 -15.39
C LEU A 342 14.36 -10.03 -16.60
N TYR A 343 15.40 -9.26 -16.91
CA TYR A 343 15.39 -8.26 -17.98
C TYR A 343 16.10 -8.71 -19.25
N LEU A 344 16.86 -9.81 -19.22
CA LEU A 344 17.59 -10.31 -20.39
C LEU A 344 16.72 -10.47 -21.64
N PRO A 345 15.48 -11.01 -21.59
CA PRO A 345 14.63 -11.13 -22.77
C PRO A 345 14.27 -9.79 -23.43
N GLN A 346 14.42 -8.68 -22.71
CA GLN A 346 14.11 -7.33 -23.22
C GLN A 346 15.32 -6.64 -23.85
N ILE A 347 16.54 -7.05 -23.46
CA ILE A 347 17.81 -6.40 -23.79
C ILE A 347 18.59 -7.19 -24.84
N VAL A 348 18.52 -8.52 -24.78
CA VAL A 348 19.21 -9.41 -25.72
C VAL A 348 18.40 -9.46 -27.02
N PRO A 349 19.04 -9.26 -28.20
CA PRO A 349 18.39 -9.27 -29.50
C PRO A 349 17.84 -10.63 -29.92
#